data_AF-A0A6J3M6D4-F1
#
_entry.id   AF-A0A6J3M6D4-F1
#
_cell.length_a   1.000
_cell.length_b   1.000
_cell.length_c   1.000
_cell.angle_alpha   90.00
_cell.angle_beta   90.00
_cell.angle_gamma   90.00
#
_symmetry.space_group_name_H-M   'P 1'
#
loop_
_entity.id
_entity.type
_entity.pdbx_description
1 polymer ?
#
loop_
_entity_poly.entity_id
_entity_poly.type
_entity_poly.pdbx_seq_one_letter_code
_entity_poly.pdbx_strand_id
1 'polypeptide(L)'
;MAEQVSIAAPFPAPPPFYKHFSKQNLAALRQLRKAARDSRDGDSDGNNELDVSSLPSELQYLIPPEPPKDEKYISFGIEIDRHAPDTSLESAGIEQVYLSHPSVRSDPQPHLIALARSLLASFLSLVGILSTNPELYQEKTQDLQTLMYNMHDLINQYRPHQARETLILLMEERVERMRREIQGIEDAKEKVRTVLQTLEREDSTVSGERNEKSFVKTGTDPSTADAKRRIVQLQALRAIEDELG
;
A
#
# COMPACT_ATOMS: atom_id res chain seq x y z
N MET A 1 -24.57 20.61 49.34
CA MET A 1 -24.76 20.33 47.90
C MET A 1 -23.60 19.44 47.49
N ALA A 2 -23.86 18.16 47.21
CA ALA A 2 -22.81 17.20 46.93
C ALA A 2 -22.28 17.42 45.50
N GLU A 3 -21.01 17.80 45.41
CA GLU A 3 -20.27 17.93 44.17
C GLU A 3 -20.11 16.52 43.59
N GLN A 4 -20.85 16.22 42.52
CA GLN A 4 -20.71 14.97 41.79
C GLN A 4 -19.36 14.98 41.09
N VAL A 5 -18.40 14.27 41.66
CA VAL A 5 -17.13 13.95 41.02
C VAL A 5 -17.46 13.11 39.79
N SER A 6 -17.48 13.74 38.62
CA SER A 6 -17.61 13.03 37.35
C SER A 6 -16.34 12.21 37.16
N ILE A 7 -16.47 10.88 37.22
CA ILE A 7 -15.39 9.95 36.86
C ILE A 7 -15.06 10.24 35.39
N ALA A 8 -13.97 10.97 35.16
CA ALA A 8 -13.50 11.27 33.82
C ALA A 8 -13.13 9.95 33.14
N ALA A 9 -13.70 9.70 31.94
CA ALA A 9 -13.35 8.55 31.15
C ALA A 9 -11.82 8.54 30.88
N PRO A 10 -11.15 7.37 30.86
CA PRO A 10 -9.71 7.28 30.65
C PRO A 10 -9.27 7.77 29.26
N PHE A 11 -10.22 7.91 28.33
CA PHE A 11 -9.99 8.42 26.99
C PHE A 11 -10.82 9.69 26.77
N PRO A 12 -10.26 10.69 26.07
CA PRO A 12 -10.99 11.89 25.74
C PRO A 12 -12.21 11.53 24.88
N ALA A 13 -13.30 12.27 25.07
CA ALA A 13 -14.44 12.17 24.16
C ALA A 13 -14.01 12.53 22.73
N PRO A 14 -14.62 11.92 21.70
CA PRO A 14 -14.30 12.26 20.32
C PRO A 14 -14.55 13.76 20.06
N PRO A 15 -13.81 14.36 19.12
CA PRO A 15 -13.94 15.78 18.83
C PRO A 15 -15.38 16.18 18.45
N PRO A 16 -15.91 17.32 18.94
CA PRO A 16 -17.33 17.66 18.86
C PRO A 16 -17.88 17.72 17.42
N PHE A 17 -17.02 17.89 16.42
CA PHE A 17 -17.41 17.94 15.01
C PHE A 17 -18.08 16.68 14.49
N TYR A 18 -17.90 15.51 15.15
CA TYR A 18 -18.55 14.26 14.71
C TYR A 18 -20.08 14.37 14.63
N LYS A 19 -20.69 15.26 15.43
CA LYS A 19 -22.14 15.46 15.47
C LYS A 19 -22.70 16.06 14.17
N HIS A 20 -21.88 16.78 13.42
CA HIS A 20 -22.29 17.43 12.16
C HIS A 20 -22.34 16.45 10.97
N PHE A 21 -21.83 15.21 11.12
CA PHE A 21 -21.88 14.14 10.12
C PHE A 21 -23.25 13.47 10.05
N SER A 22 -24.30 14.27 9.85
CA SER A 22 -25.67 13.81 9.67
C SER A 22 -25.97 13.49 8.20
N LYS A 23 -26.94 12.58 7.93
CA LYS A 23 -27.36 12.25 6.56
C LYS A 23 -27.88 13.48 5.79
N GLN A 24 -28.51 14.41 6.50
CA GLN A 24 -29.05 15.65 5.95
C GLN A 24 -27.91 16.60 5.52
N ASN A 25 -26.93 16.80 6.39
CA ASN A 25 -25.79 17.69 6.12
C ASN A 25 -24.92 17.14 4.97
N LEU A 26 -24.75 15.82 4.90
CA LEU A 26 -24.09 15.16 3.76
C LEU A 26 -24.85 15.34 2.45
N ALA A 27 -26.19 15.28 2.46
CA ALA A 27 -27.00 15.54 1.27
C ALA A 27 -26.91 17.00 0.82
N ALA A 28 -26.96 17.95 1.76
CA ALA A 28 -26.79 19.38 1.50
C ALA A 28 -25.41 19.69 0.90
N LEU A 29 -24.34 19.12 1.45
CA LEU A 29 -22.99 19.27 0.92
C LEU A 29 -22.85 18.70 -0.51
N ARG A 30 -23.47 17.56 -0.79
CA ARG A 30 -23.51 16.98 -2.15
C ARG A 30 -24.23 17.89 -3.14
N GLN A 31 -25.34 18.50 -2.73
CA GLN A 31 -26.09 19.44 -3.57
C GLN A 31 -25.28 20.70 -3.85
N LEU A 32 -24.62 21.28 -2.84
CA LEU A 32 -23.74 22.45 -3.01
C LEU A 32 -22.55 22.13 -3.93
N ARG A 33 -21.92 20.96 -3.76
CA ARG A 33 -20.84 20.52 -4.64
C ARG A 33 -21.30 20.31 -6.08
N LYS A 34 -22.54 19.84 -6.27
CA LYS A 34 -23.15 19.69 -7.60
C LYS A 34 -23.49 21.05 -8.22
N ALA A 35 -24.12 21.96 -7.47
CA ALA A 35 -24.43 23.32 -7.95
C ALA A 35 -23.17 24.11 -8.33
N ALA A 36 -22.09 23.98 -7.55
CA ALA A 36 -20.80 24.58 -7.85
C ALA A 36 -20.14 24.01 -9.13
N ARG A 37 -20.40 22.72 -9.42
CA ARG A 37 -19.93 22.06 -10.65
C ARG A 37 -20.75 22.48 -11.87
N ASP A 38 -22.08 22.58 -11.72
CA ASP A 38 -22.99 22.97 -12.80
C ASP A 38 -22.85 24.46 -13.18
N SER A 39 -22.26 25.28 -12.29
CA SER A 39 -21.99 26.71 -12.53
C SER A 39 -20.64 26.98 -13.21
N ARG A 40 -19.74 25.98 -13.30
CA ARG A 40 -18.42 26.10 -13.95
C ARG A 40 -18.39 25.19 -15.18
N ASP A 41 -18.62 25.79 -16.36
CA ASP A 41 -18.41 25.13 -17.65
C ASP A 41 -16.93 24.79 -17.84
N GLY A 42 -16.64 23.50 -18.07
CA GLY A 42 -15.40 23.03 -18.71
C GLY A 42 -14.16 22.85 -17.82
N ASP A 43 -13.79 21.58 -17.62
CA ASP A 43 -12.41 21.07 -17.57
C ASP A 43 -11.43 21.71 -16.56
N SER A 44 -11.60 21.42 -15.27
CA SER A 44 -10.47 21.45 -14.33
C SER A 44 -10.53 20.27 -13.38
N ASP A 45 -9.48 19.47 -13.45
CA ASP A 45 -9.24 18.27 -12.69
C ASP A 45 -9.02 18.59 -11.20
N GLY A 46 -9.67 17.80 -10.35
CA GLY A 46 -9.30 17.55 -8.95
C GLY A 46 -8.90 18.72 -8.04
N ASN A 47 -9.83 19.62 -7.67
CA ASN A 47 -10.01 20.10 -6.28
C ASN A 47 -11.19 21.09 -6.23
N ASN A 48 -12.38 20.57 -5.85
CA ASN A 48 -13.56 21.38 -5.62
C ASN A 48 -13.42 22.14 -4.29
N GLU A 49 -12.68 23.25 -4.29
CA GLU A 49 -12.72 24.19 -3.17
C GLU A 49 -14.02 24.99 -3.28
N LEU A 50 -15.06 24.47 -2.63
CA LEU A 50 -16.11 25.34 -2.09
C LEU A 50 -15.41 26.24 -1.07
N ASP A 51 -15.59 27.56 -1.16
CA ASP A 51 -15.01 28.51 -0.18
C ASP A 51 -15.50 28.14 1.22
N VAL A 52 -14.64 27.47 1.98
CA VAL A 52 -14.95 26.85 3.27
C VAL A 52 -15.45 27.90 4.28
N SER A 53 -14.99 29.14 4.14
CA SER A 53 -15.37 30.30 4.95
C SER A 53 -16.78 30.84 4.67
N SER A 54 -17.37 30.52 3.51
CA SER A 54 -18.71 30.98 3.12
C SER A 54 -19.83 30.04 3.57
N LEU A 55 -19.47 28.84 4.02
CA LEU A 55 -20.40 27.79 4.39
C LEU A 55 -20.84 27.93 5.85
N PRO A 56 -22.08 27.50 6.19
CA PRO A 56 -22.48 27.33 7.57
C PRO A 56 -21.48 26.44 8.34
N SER A 57 -21.20 26.78 9.60
CA SER A 57 -20.20 26.07 10.42
C SER A 57 -20.41 24.55 10.47
N GLU A 58 -21.66 24.09 10.39
CA GLU A 58 -21.98 22.65 10.37
C GLU A 58 -21.51 21.93 9.10
N LEU A 59 -21.48 22.61 7.96
CA LEU A 59 -21.02 22.05 6.68
C LEU A 59 -19.51 22.23 6.50
N GLN A 60 -18.92 23.23 7.15
CA GLN A 60 -17.48 23.45 7.19
C GLN A 60 -16.73 22.25 7.76
N TYR A 61 -17.24 21.64 8.84
CA TYR A 61 -16.61 20.46 9.46
C TYR A 61 -16.64 19.19 8.61
N LEU A 62 -17.45 19.15 7.55
CA LEU A 62 -17.51 18.02 6.63
C LEU A 62 -16.43 18.09 5.54
N ILE A 63 -15.79 19.24 5.39
CA ILE A 63 -14.69 19.45 4.46
C ILE A 63 -13.38 19.23 5.22
N PRO A 64 -12.46 18.39 4.70
CA PRO A 64 -11.14 18.25 5.30
C PRO A 64 -10.46 19.61 5.43
N PRO A 65 -9.81 19.93 6.56
CA PRO A 65 -9.07 21.17 6.70
C PRO A 65 -7.91 21.21 5.69
N GLU A 66 -7.53 22.42 5.29
CA GLU A 66 -6.32 22.61 4.49
C GLU A 66 -5.10 22.06 5.25
N PRO A 67 -4.13 21.47 4.53
CA PRO A 67 -2.89 21.03 5.15
C PRO A 67 -2.22 22.22 5.85
N PRO A 68 -1.69 22.06 7.07
CA PRO A 68 -0.99 23.13 7.76
C PRO A 68 0.12 23.70 6.89
N LYS A 69 0.13 25.03 6.76
CA LYS A 69 1.24 25.78 6.12
C LYS A 69 2.45 25.88 7.05
N ASP A 70 2.22 25.69 8.35
CA ASP A 70 3.27 25.74 9.35
C ASP A 70 4.30 24.64 9.08
N GLU A 71 5.57 25.06 9.08
CA GLU A 71 6.72 24.18 8.85
C GLU A 71 6.83 23.15 9.97
N LYS A 72 6.33 23.47 11.17
CA LYS A 72 6.39 22.64 12.36
C LYS A 72 4.99 22.19 12.79
N TYR A 73 4.84 20.91 13.07
CA TYR A 73 3.60 20.35 13.60
C TYR A 73 3.90 19.34 14.71
N ILE A 74 3.02 19.28 15.70
CA ILE A 74 3.16 18.33 16.80
C ILE A 74 2.47 17.03 16.41
N SER A 75 3.23 15.95 16.36
CA SER A 75 2.72 14.59 16.17
C SER A 75 3.09 13.75 17.38
N PHE A 76 2.10 13.19 18.06
CA PHE A 76 2.29 12.34 19.26
C PHE A 76 3.15 12.99 20.37
N GLY A 77 3.06 14.32 20.52
CA GLY A 77 3.83 15.08 21.51
C GLY A 77 5.26 15.43 21.07
N ILE A 78 5.65 15.10 19.83
CA ILE A 78 6.94 15.46 19.24
C ILE A 78 6.70 16.56 18.22
N GLU A 79 7.43 17.66 18.34
CA GLU A 79 7.45 18.71 17.33
C GLU A 79 8.27 18.20 16.13
N ILE A 80 7.59 18.04 15.00
CA ILE A 80 8.19 17.62 13.73
C ILE A 80 8.27 18.85 12.84
N ASP A 81 9.48 19.18 12.43
CA ASP A 81 9.74 20.17 11.39
C ASP A 81 9.83 19.47 10.03
N ARG A 82 9.02 19.92 9.07
CA ARG A 82 8.92 19.34 7.72
C ARG A 82 10.19 19.58 6.91
N HIS A 83 10.94 20.64 7.20
CA HIS A 83 12.14 21.03 6.46
C HIS A 83 13.43 20.85 7.27
N ALA A 84 13.35 20.27 8.48
CA ALA A 84 14.54 20.00 9.25
C ALA A 84 15.50 19.13 8.43
N PRO A 85 16.78 19.56 8.29
CA PRO A 85 17.79 18.69 7.73
C PRO A 85 17.96 17.47 8.64
N ASP A 86 18.39 16.35 8.06
CA ASP A 86 18.75 15.17 8.84
C ASP A 86 19.74 15.57 9.94
N THR A 87 19.52 15.08 11.16
CA THR A 87 20.39 15.39 12.30
C THR A 87 21.79 14.84 12.04
N SER A 88 22.73 15.72 11.68
CA SER A 88 24.12 15.32 11.42
C SER A 88 24.83 15.00 12.73
N LEU A 89 25.82 14.10 12.67
CA LEU A 89 26.68 13.79 13.83
C LEU A 89 27.34 15.04 14.44
N GLU A 90 27.76 15.98 13.59
CA GLU A 90 28.34 17.26 14.01
C GLU A 90 27.35 18.12 14.83
N SER A 91 26.07 18.15 14.41
CA SER A 91 25.03 18.89 15.14
C SER A 91 24.71 18.29 16.51
N ALA A 92 24.96 16.99 16.68
CA ALA A 92 24.82 16.28 17.94
C ALA A 92 26.09 16.31 18.81
N GLY A 93 27.16 16.98 18.36
CA GLY A 93 28.44 17.08 19.06
C GLY A 93 29.24 15.77 19.08
N ILE A 94 28.98 14.86 18.14
CA ILE A 94 29.64 13.56 18.04
C ILE A 94 30.71 13.62 16.95
N GLU A 95 31.92 13.15 17.25
CA GLU A 95 33.00 13.08 16.28
C GLU A 95 32.69 12.05 15.19
N GLN A 96 32.80 12.48 13.93
CA GLN A 96 32.62 11.61 12.78
C GLN A 96 33.90 10.80 12.53
N VAL A 97 33.81 9.48 12.68
CA VAL A 97 34.98 8.57 12.62
C VAL A 97 35.24 8.06 11.19
N TYR A 98 34.24 8.08 10.30
CA TYR A 98 34.38 7.65 8.91
C TYR A 98 34.61 8.83 7.95
N LEU A 99 35.30 8.58 6.84
CA LEU A 99 35.59 9.59 5.82
C LEU A 99 34.31 10.10 5.16
N SER A 100 34.14 11.43 5.06
CA SER A 100 32.99 12.09 4.41
C SER A 100 32.95 11.96 2.89
N HIS A 101 33.56 10.92 2.31
CA HIS A 101 33.64 10.75 0.85
C HIS A 101 32.32 10.19 0.29
N PRO A 102 31.83 10.67 -0.87
CA PRO A 102 30.60 10.17 -1.49
C PRO A 102 30.60 8.66 -1.77
N SER A 103 31.77 8.04 -1.93
CA SER A 103 31.93 6.59 -2.09
C SER A 103 31.43 5.79 -0.88
N VAL A 104 31.49 6.35 0.32
CA VAL A 104 31.00 5.71 1.55
C VAL A 104 29.47 5.59 1.55
N ARG A 105 28.77 6.50 0.85
CA ARG A 105 27.31 6.49 0.73
C ARG A 105 26.82 5.43 -0.25
N SER A 106 27.58 5.19 -1.32
CA SER A 106 27.27 4.14 -2.28
C SER A 106 27.56 2.76 -1.68
N ASP A 107 28.74 2.58 -1.08
CA ASP A 107 29.20 1.31 -0.53
C ASP A 107 29.58 1.46 0.97
N PRO A 108 28.60 1.42 1.88
CA PRO A 108 28.87 1.55 3.32
C PRO A 108 29.45 0.27 3.94
N GLN A 109 29.35 -0.88 3.26
CA GLN A 109 29.73 -2.19 3.78
C GLN A 109 31.16 -2.25 4.39
N PRO A 110 32.25 -1.84 3.70
CA PRO A 110 33.58 -1.91 4.28
C PRO A 110 33.75 -1.02 5.51
N HIS A 111 33.09 0.14 5.53
CA HIS A 111 33.14 1.09 6.64
C HIS A 111 32.35 0.58 7.84
N LEU A 112 31.16 0.01 7.63
CA LEU A 112 30.38 -0.64 8.68
C LEU A 112 31.12 -1.83 9.29
N ILE A 113 31.77 -2.65 8.47
CA ILE A 113 32.58 -3.78 8.96
C ILE A 113 33.79 -3.28 9.77
N ALA A 114 34.45 -2.21 9.32
CA ALA A 114 35.56 -1.60 10.05
C ALA A 114 35.10 -1.03 11.39
N LEU A 115 33.98 -0.31 11.42
CA LEU A 115 33.39 0.22 12.66
C LEU A 115 32.93 -0.91 13.60
N ALA A 116 32.34 -1.99 13.09
CA ALA A 116 31.96 -3.14 13.91
C ALA A 116 33.18 -3.84 14.53
N ARG A 117 34.29 -3.95 13.79
CA ARG A 117 35.57 -4.45 14.34
C ARG A 117 36.13 -3.51 15.40
N SER A 118 36.08 -2.21 15.18
CA SER A 118 36.50 -1.18 16.15
C SER A 118 35.64 -1.22 17.42
N LEU A 119 34.32 -1.39 17.28
CA LEU A 119 33.38 -1.53 18.39
C LEU A 119 33.72 -2.77 19.23
N LEU A 120 33.96 -3.91 18.57
CA LEU A 120 34.30 -5.15 19.26
C LEU A 120 35.64 -5.06 19.98
N ALA A 121 36.64 -4.42 19.36
CA ALA A 121 37.93 -4.16 19.99
C ALA A 121 37.79 -3.23 21.21
N SER A 122 37.00 -2.16 21.09
CA SER A 122 36.70 -1.24 22.19
C SER A 122 35.96 -1.95 23.33
N PHE A 123 34.98 -2.80 23.02
CA PHE A 123 34.28 -3.60 24.02
C PHE A 123 35.21 -4.58 24.74
N LEU A 124 36.11 -5.25 24.02
CA LEU A 124 37.09 -6.13 24.64
C LEU A 124 38.06 -5.34 25.54
N SER A 125 38.46 -4.13 25.13
CA SER A 125 39.28 -3.24 25.95
C SER A 125 38.54 -2.80 27.22
N LEU A 126 37.23 -2.52 27.14
CA LEU A 126 36.40 -2.19 28.29
C LEU A 126 36.33 -3.36 29.28
N VAL A 127 36.09 -4.58 28.80
CA VAL A 127 36.10 -5.78 29.67
C VAL A 127 37.48 -5.98 30.33
N GLY A 128 38.56 -5.73 29.60
CA GLY A 128 39.93 -5.76 30.15
C GLY A 128 40.18 -4.71 31.22
N ILE A 129 39.68 -3.48 31.04
CA ILE A 129 39.79 -2.39 32.03
C ILE A 129 38.95 -2.70 33.26
N LEU A 130 37.73 -3.20 33.11
CA LEU A 130 36.88 -3.57 34.24
C LEU A 130 37.50 -4.68 35.12
N SER A 131 38.35 -5.52 34.54
CA SER A 131 39.10 -6.55 35.26
C SER A 131 40.33 -5.99 36.00
N THR A 132 40.99 -4.96 35.45
CA THR A 132 42.22 -4.40 36.02
C THR A 132 41.95 -3.18 36.91
N ASN A 133 41.31 -2.14 36.38
CA ASN A 133 41.03 -0.86 37.02
C ASN A 133 39.63 -0.36 36.63
N PRO A 134 38.59 -0.59 37.46
CA PRO A 134 37.21 -0.28 37.10
C PRO A 134 36.91 1.23 37.02
N GLU A 135 37.76 2.12 37.51
CA GLU A 135 37.53 3.59 37.49
C GLU A 135 37.65 4.21 36.09
N LEU A 136 38.35 3.55 35.16
CA LEU A 136 38.61 4.06 33.80
C LEU A 136 37.55 3.63 32.77
N TYR A 137 36.41 3.09 33.21
CA TYR A 137 35.37 2.60 32.31
C TYR A 137 34.72 3.69 31.45
N GLN A 138 34.69 4.94 31.95
CA GLN A 138 33.91 6.02 31.36
C GLN A 138 34.39 6.43 29.97
N GLU A 139 35.71 6.51 29.77
CA GLU A 139 36.32 6.84 28.48
C GLU A 139 35.97 5.79 27.42
N LYS A 140 36.11 4.49 27.75
CA LYS A 140 35.72 3.40 26.83
C LYS A 140 34.23 3.29 26.57
N THR A 141 33.40 3.69 27.54
CA THR A 141 31.95 3.75 27.32
C THR A 141 31.59 4.86 26.35
N GLN A 142 32.26 6.02 26.43
CA GLN A 142 32.07 7.12 25.48
C GLN A 142 32.55 6.73 24.07
N ASP A 143 33.72 6.08 23.95
CA ASP A 143 34.22 5.54 22.67
C ASP A 143 33.18 4.61 22.01
N LEU A 144 32.57 3.71 22.79
CA LEU A 144 31.53 2.81 22.29
C LEU A 144 30.27 3.55 21.82
N GLN A 145 29.83 4.57 22.57
CA GLN A 145 28.68 5.39 22.17
C GLN A 145 28.96 6.13 20.86
N THR A 146 30.12 6.77 20.74
CA THR A 146 30.55 7.46 19.51
C THR A 146 30.57 6.51 18.32
N LEU A 147 31.15 5.31 18.47
CA LEU A 147 31.16 4.30 17.40
C LEU A 147 29.74 3.86 17.00
N MET A 148 28.84 3.71 17.98
CA MET A 148 27.46 3.31 17.74
C MET A 148 26.69 4.38 16.96
N TYR A 149 26.82 5.65 17.34
CA TYR A 149 26.20 6.76 16.62
C TYR A 149 26.71 6.87 15.18
N ASN A 150 28.02 6.71 14.98
CA ASN A 150 28.62 6.69 13.63
C ASN A 150 28.07 5.56 12.75
N MET A 151 27.88 4.36 13.31
CA MET A 151 27.25 3.26 12.56
C MET A 151 25.79 3.54 12.23
N HIS A 152 25.03 4.09 13.18
CA HIS A 152 23.64 4.46 12.94
C HIS A 152 23.50 5.48 11.84
N ASP A 153 24.37 6.50 11.83
CA ASP A 153 24.35 7.52 10.79
C ASP A 153 24.65 6.92 9.40
N LEU A 154 25.66 6.05 9.27
CA LEU A 154 25.94 5.35 8.01
C LEU A 154 24.76 4.49 7.54
N ILE A 155 24.07 3.80 8.45
CA ILE A 155 22.88 3.01 8.12
C ILE A 155 21.75 3.95 7.67
N ASN A 156 21.57 5.08 8.34
CA ASN A 156 20.55 6.07 8.01
C ASN A 156 20.78 6.66 6.62
N GLN A 157 22.02 7.01 6.29
CA GLN A 157 22.40 7.48 4.95
C GLN A 157 22.14 6.43 3.85
N TYR A 158 22.15 5.13 4.17
CA TYR A 158 21.88 4.06 3.21
C TYR A 158 20.38 3.78 3.01
N ARG A 159 19.48 4.28 3.87
CA ARG A 159 18.03 4.04 3.78
C ARG A 159 17.40 4.45 2.44
N PRO A 160 17.73 5.61 1.84
CA PRO A 160 17.18 5.98 0.54
C PRO A 160 17.61 5.03 -0.59
N HIS A 161 18.84 4.50 -0.53
CA HIS A 161 19.29 3.47 -1.47
C HIS A 161 18.49 2.19 -1.30
N GLN A 162 18.35 1.70 -0.06
CA GLN A 162 17.53 0.52 0.26
C GLN A 162 16.08 0.66 -0.23
N ALA A 163 15.45 1.83 -0.04
CA ALA A 163 14.09 2.07 -0.48
C ALA A 163 13.95 2.00 -2.01
N ARG A 164 14.91 2.54 -2.75
CA ARG A 164 14.94 2.46 -4.23
C ARG A 164 15.11 1.02 -4.72
N GLU A 165 16.06 0.28 -4.17
CA GLU A 165 16.26 -1.14 -4.51
C GLU A 165 15.01 -1.98 -4.18
N THR A 166 14.37 -1.72 -3.04
CA THR A 166 13.12 -2.39 -2.66
C THR A 166 12.01 -2.09 -3.66
N LEU A 167 11.91 -0.85 -4.13
CA LEU A 167 10.93 -0.47 -5.15
C LEU A 167 11.21 -1.14 -6.49
N ILE A 168 12.48 -1.21 -6.91
CA ILE A 168 12.88 -1.88 -8.16
C ILE A 168 12.47 -3.36 -8.10
N LEU A 169 12.81 -4.07 -7.03
CA LEU A 169 12.43 -5.47 -6.84
C LEU A 169 10.91 -5.67 -6.89
N LEU A 170 10.13 -4.78 -6.27
CA LEU A 170 8.67 -4.84 -6.32
C LEU A 170 8.15 -4.65 -7.75
N MET A 171 8.72 -3.73 -8.51
CA MET A 171 8.35 -3.50 -9.91
C MET A 171 8.73 -4.69 -10.80
N GLU A 172 9.90 -5.28 -10.60
CA GLU A 172 10.33 -6.50 -11.31
C GLU A 172 9.38 -7.66 -11.03
N GLU A 173 9.02 -7.90 -9.77
CA GLU A 173 8.04 -8.92 -9.39
C GLU A 173 6.68 -8.64 -10.05
N ARG A 174 6.26 -7.37 -10.12
CA ARG A 174 5.01 -6.98 -10.77
C ARG A 174 5.03 -7.28 -12.27
N VAL A 175 6.14 -7.01 -12.95
CA VAL A 175 6.32 -7.31 -14.38
C VAL A 175 6.31 -8.81 -14.63
N GLU A 176 7.00 -9.59 -13.79
CA GLU A 176 7.01 -11.04 -13.91
C GLU A 176 5.63 -11.66 -13.69
N ARG A 177 4.88 -11.15 -12.71
CA ARG A 177 3.50 -11.57 -12.46
C ARG A 177 2.61 -11.27 -13.67
N MET A 178 2.70 -10.06 -14.22
CA MET A 178 1.95 -9.67 -15.41
C MET A 178 2.29 -10.55 -16.62
N ARG A 179 3.57 -10.91 -16.82
CA ARG A 179 3.98 -11.83 -17.88
C ARG A 179 3.37 -13.22 -17.71
N ARG A 180 3.35 -13.75 -16.48
CA ARG A 180 2.71 -15.04 -16.16
C ARG A 180 1.21 -15.01 -16.38
N GLU A 181 0.54 -13.91 -16.01
CA GLU A 181 -0.90 -13.71 -16.26
C GLU A 181 -1.20 -13.69 -17.76
N ILE A 182 -0.40 -12.98 -18.56
CA ILE A 182 -0.56 -12.94 -20.03
C ILE A 182 -0.39 -14.34 -20.64
N GLN A 183 0.64 -15.09 -20.24
CA GLN A 183 0.85 -16.46 -20.70
C GLN A 183 -0.34 -17.36 -20.33
N GLY A 184 -0.84 -17.26 -19.09
CA GLY A 184 -2.03 -18.01 -18.66
C GLY A 184 -3.29 -17.67 -19.46
N ILE A 185 -3.47 -16.41 -19.86
CA ILE A 185 -4.57 -15.99 -20.75
C ILE A 185 -4.39 -16.55 -22.16
N GLU A 186 -3.16 -16.56 -22.67
CA GLU A 186 -2.84 -17.08 -24.00
C GLU A 186 -3.09 -18.59 -24.08
N ASP A 187 -2.65 -19.34 -23.06
CA ASP A 187 -2.93 -20.77 -22.91
C ASP A 187 -4.44 -21.05 -22.79
N ALA A 188 -5.17 -20.24 -22.02
CA ALA A 188 -6.62 -20.36 -21.89
C ALA A 188 -7.33 -20.08 -23.23
N LYS A 189 -6.87 -19.08 -23.99
CA LYS A 189 -7.38 -18.77 -25.32
C LYS A 189 -7.14 -19.92 -26.30
N GLU A 190 -5.98 -20.56 -26.26
CA GLU A 190 -5.70 -21.73 -27.08
C GLU A 190 -6.64 -22.89 -26.72
N LYS A 191 -6.82 -23.19 -25.43
CA LYS A 191 -7.77 -24.22 -24.96
C LYS A 191 -9.21 -23.94 -25.39
N VAL A 192 -9.68 -22.69 -25.27
CA VAL A 192 -11.03 -22.31 -25.74
C VAL A 192 -11.13 -22.49 -27.25
N ARG A 193 -10.09 -22.12 -28.01
CA ARG A 193 -10.07 -22.29 -29.46
C ARG A 193 -10.10 -23.76 -29.87
N THR A 194 -9.38 -24.64 -29.19
CA THR A 194 -9.41 -26.09 -29.47
C THR A 194 -10.78 -26.68 -29.17
N VAL A 195 -11.40 -26.31 -28.04
CA VAL A 195 -12.77 -26.73 -27.69
C VAL A 195 -13.81 -26.25 -28.71
N LEU A 196 -13.71 -25.00 -29.17
CA LEU A 196 -14.60 -24.51 -30.23
C LEU A 196 -14.41 -25.27 -31.55
N GLN A 197 -13.17 -25.60 -31.91
CA GLN A 197 -12.88 -26.39 -33.11
C GLN A 197 -13.33 -27.86 -33.00
N THR A 198 -13.33 -28.46 -31.81
CA THR A 198 -13.88 -29.81 -31.62
C THR A 198 -15.40 -29.78 -31.72
N LEU A 199 -16.06 -28.79 -31.12
CA LEU A 199 -17.50 -28.61 -31.24
C LEU A 199 -17.94 -28.34 -32.69
N GLU A 200 -17.20 -27.53 -33.45
CA GLU A 200 -17.46 -27.29 -34.88
C GLU A 200 -17.30 -28.57 -35.71
N ARG A 201 -16.31 -29.41 -35.38
CA ARG A 201 -16.16 -30.74 -36.01
C ARG A 201 -17.31 -31.68 -35.65
N GLU A 202 -17.81 -31.65 -34.43
CA GLU A 202 -18.96 -32.44 -34.01
C GLU A 202 -20.29 -31.95 -34.64
N ASP A 203 -20.50 -30.64 -34.77
CA ASP A 203 -21.70 -30.10 -35.44
C ASP A 203 -21.71 -30.40 -36.95
N SER A 204 -20.54 -30.48 -37.59
CA SER A 204 -20.42 -30.86 -39.01
C SER A 204 -20.65 -32.36 -39.24
N THR A 205 -20.30 -33.24 -38.30
CA THR A 205 -20.63 -34.68 -38.39
C THR A 205 -22.12 -34.94 -38.12
N VAL A 206 -22.75 -34.24 -37.17
CA VAL A 206 -24.20 -34.33 -36.90
C VAL A 206 -25.03 -33.77 -38.05
N SER A 207 -24.53 -32.75 -38.77
CA SER A 207 -25.18 -32.21 -39.96
C SER A 207 -25.03 -33.12 -41.19
N GLY A 208 -23.95 -33.89 -41.29
CA GLY A 208 -23.76 -34.94 -42.30
C GLY A 208 -24.73 -36.11 -42.14
N GLU A 209 -25.01 -36.55 -40.92
CA GLU A 209 -25.95 -37.65 -40.65
C GLU A 209 -27.43 -37.27 -40.86
N ARG A 210 -27.78 -35.98 -40.81
CA ARG A 210 -29.15 -35.52 -41.09
C ARG A 210 -29.54 -35.59 -42.57
N ASN A 211 -28.59 -35.72 -43.49
CA ASN A 211 -28.88 -35.73 -44.92
C ASN A 211 -29.08 -37.15 -45.51
N GLU A 212 -28.95 -38.20 -44.69
CA GLU A 212 -29.10 -39.61 -45.13
C GLU A 212 -30.37 -40.31 -44.61
N LYS A 213 -31.18 -39.65 -43.79
CA LYS A 213 -32.51 -40.15 -43.40
C LYS A 213 -33.61 -39.21 -43.88
N SER A 214 -34.01 -39.42 -45.13
CA SER A 214 -35.29 -38.95 -45.61
C SER A 214 -36.44 -39.55 -44.77
N PHE A 215 -37.39 -38.67 -44.43
CA PHE A 215 -38.81 -38.98 -44.36
C PHE A 215 -39.30 -40.04 -43.35
N VAL A 216 -39.47 -39.64 -42.08
CA VAL A 216 -40.64 -40.06 -41.28
C VAL A 216 -41.14 -38.86 -40.48
N LYS A 217 -42.27 -38.29 -40.89
CA LYS A 217 -43.04 -37.32 -40.08
C LYS A 217 -43.53 -38.02 -38.81
N THR A 218 -42.95 -37.71 -37.67
CA THR A 218 -43.65 -37.82 -36.39
C THR A 218 -43.56 -36.46 -35.70
N GLY A 219 -44.72 -35.80 -35.60
CA GLY A 219 -44.83 -34.53 -34.89
C GLY A 219 -44.46 -34.74 -33.42
N THR A 220 -43.40 -34.08 -32.99
CA THR A 220 -43.08 -33.95 -31.56
C THR A 220 -42.94 -32.47 -31.26
N ASP A 221 -43.74 -32.01 -30.31
CA ASP A 221 -43.93 -30.59 -30.00
C ASP A 221 -42.59 -29.87 -29.69
N PRO A 222 -42.41 -28.64 -30.19
CA PRO A 222 -41.17 -27.86 -30.07
C PRO A 222 -40.73 -27.64 -28.61
N SER A 223 -41.68 -27.61 -27.67
CA SER A 223 -41.42 -27.44 -26.24
C SER A 223 -40.55 -28.55 -25.63
N THR A 224 -40.61 -29.78 -26.15
CA THR A 224 -39.91 -30.93 -25.57
C THR A 224 -38.46 -31.02 -26.06
N ALA A 225 -38.20 -30.57 -27.29
CA ALA A 225 -36.85 -30.50 -27.85
C ALA A 225 -36.04 -29.38 -27.18
N ASP A 226 -36.65 -28.23 -26.93
CA ASP A 226 -36.01 -27.11 -26.23
C ASP A 226 -35.75 -27.42 -24.74
N ALA A 227 -36.64 -28.17 -24.09
CA ALA A 227 -36.42 -28.65 -22.72
C ALA A 227 -35.20 -29.59 -22.63
N LYS A 228 -35.04 -30.50 -23.59
CA LYS A 228 -33.87 -31.39 -23.66
C LYS A 228 -32.57 -30.61 -23.90
N ARG A 229 -32.58 -29.59 -24.77
CA ARG A 229 -31.42 -28.72 -25.00
C ARG A 229 -31.01 -27.96 -23.74
N ARG A 230 -31.98 -27.43 -22.99
CA ARG A 230 -31.71 -26.73 -21.72
C ARG A 230 -31.12 -27.64 -20.65
N ILE A 231 -31.58 -28.90 -20.56
CA ILE A 231 -31.03 -29.87 -19.61
C ILE A 231 -29.57 -30.20 -19.95
N VAL A 232 -29.26 -30.39 -21.24
CA VAL A 232 -27.88 -30.65 -21.69
C VAL A 232 -26.98 -29.44 -21.43
N GLN A 233 -27.47 -28.22 -21.67
CA GLN A 233 -26.72 -26.99 -21.36
C GLN A 233 -26.46 -26.82 -19.85
N LEU A 234 -27.45 -27.14 -19.01
CA LEU A 234 -27.28 -27.09 -17.55
C LEU A 234 -26.29 -28.16 -17.05
N GLN A 235 -26.29 -29.35 -17.64
CA GLN A 235 -25.31 -30.39 -17.31
C GLN A 235 -23.90 -30.00 -17.74
N ALA A 236 -23.74 -29.37 -18.90
CA ALA A 236 -22.46 -28.86 -19.36
C ALA A 236 -21.92 -27.72 -18.47
N LEU A 237 -22.78 -26.78 -18.07
CA LEU A 237 -22.39 -25.71 -17.14
C LEU A 237 -21.99 -26.24 -15.76
N ARG A 238 -22.68 -27.27 -15.27
CA ARG A 238 -22.34 -27.93 -14.00
C ARG A 238 -21.00 -28.66 -14.06
N ALA A 239 -20.68 -29.31 -15.18
CA ALA A 239 -19.38 -29.95 -15.37
C ALA A 239 -18.23 -28.94 -15.42
N ILE A 240 -18.47 -27.76 -16.00
CA ILE A 240 -17.51 -26.65 -16.02
C ILE A 240 -17.29 -26.09 -14.61
N GLU A 241 -18.35 -25.99 -13.80
CA GLU A 241 -18.27 -25.50 -12.41
C GLU A 241 -17.50 -26.49 -11.50
N ASP A 242 -17.64 -27.80 -11.74
CA ASP A 242 -16.87 -28.84 -11.03
C ASP A 242 -15.38 -28.89 -11.45
N GLU A 243 -15.02 -28.42 -12.65
CA GLU A 243 -13.62 -28.35 -13.12
C GLU A 243 -12.90 -27.03 -12.75
N LEU A 244 -13.65 -26.00 -12.38
CA LEU A 244 -13.15 -24.67 -11.99
C LEU A 244 -13.12 -24.45 -10.46
N GLY A 245 -13.51 -25.46 -9.67
CA GLY A 245 -13.37 -25.51 -8.22
C GLY A 245 -12.00 -26.04 -7.77
#